data_AF-A0A1W9MHS7-F1
#
_entry.id   AF-A0A1W9MHS7-F1
#
_cell.length_a   1.000
_cell.length_b   1.000
_cell.length_c   1.000
_cell.angle_alpha   90.00
_cell.angle_beta   90.00
_cell.angle_gamma   90.00
#
_symmetry.space_group_name_H-M   'P 1'
#
loop_
_entity.id
_entity.type
_entity.pdbx_description
1 polymer ?
#
loop_
_entity_poly.entity_id
_entity_poly.type
_entity_poly.pdbx_seq_one_letter_code
_entity_poly.pdbx_strand_id
1 'polypeptide(L)'
;MRQRFCPAGERPWAEDDAGKVRELPELLQRLAPLRALGGRIVFTNGCFDLLHSGHVRYLQEARRAGDCLVLGLNSDRSVRALKGSARPVNAEVDRARVLAALGCVDHVVIFDQETPLELIEAIRPQVLVKGADWPEDGIVGAREVRSWGGEVRRIPFERDISTTAILQRIQTPAD
;
A
#
# COMPACT_ATOMS: atom_id res chain seq x y z
N MET A 1 -37.40 -14.82 8.62
CA MET A 1 -36.25 -14.34 9.43
C MET A 1 -35.01 -13.90 8.63
N ARG A 2 -34.93 -14.10 7.29
CA ARG A 2 -33.78 -13.66 6.46
C ARG A 2 -33.92 -12.27 5.80
N GLN A 3 -35.00 -11.53 6.05
CA GLN A 3 -35.23 -10.18 5.50
C GLN A 3 -34.64 -9.04 6.36
N ARG A 4 -33.89 -9.35 7.43
CA ARG A 4 -33.34 -8.37 8.38
C ARG A 4 -31.88 -7.97 8.13
N PHE A 5 -31.23 -8.59 7.14
CA PHE A 5 -29.89 -8.19 6.71
C PHE A 5 -30.05 -7.41 5.40
N CYS A 6 -29.82 -6.10 5.49
CA CYS A 6 -29.72 -5.10 4.42
C CYS A 6 -30.54 -5.41 3.15
N PRO A 7 -31.67 -4.73 2.88
CA PRO A 7 -32.29 -4.81 1.56
C PRO A 7 -31.23 -4.53 0.49
N ALA A 8 -31.35 -5.17 -0.68
CA ALA A 8 -30.49 -4.90 -1.83
C ALA A 8 -30.75 -3.48 -2.35
N GLY A 9 -30.28 -2.46 -1.63
CA GLY A 9 -30.16 -1.09 -2.09
C GLY A 9 -28.89 -0.91 -2.91
N GLU A 10 -28.75 0.25 -3.54
CA GLU A 10 -27.49 0.70 -4.14
C GLU A 10 -26.38 0.54 -3.10
N ARG A 11 -25.47 -0.39 -3.37
CA ARG A 11 -24.41 -0.71 -2.41
C ARG A 11 -23.40 0.42 -2.50
N PRO A 12 -22.99 1.07 -1.40
CA PRO A 12 -21.94 2.10 -1.45
C PRO A 12 -20.57 1.57 -1.91
N TRP A 13 -20.40 0.24 -1.99
CA TRP A 13 -19.27 -0.45 -2.64
C TRP A 13 -19.51 -0.71 -4.14
N ALA A 14 -20.49 -0.05 -4.76
CA ALA A 14 -20.78 -0.17 -6.19
C ALA A 14 -19.80 0.60 -7.08
N GLU A 15 -18.98 1.49 -6.51
CA GLU A 15 -17.78 1.93 -7.21
C GLU A 15 -16.80 0.77 -7.26
N ASP A 16 -16.43 0.36 -8.46
CA ASP A 16 -15.47 -0.72 -8.68
C ASP A 16 -14.16 -0.34 -8.02
N ASP A 17 -13.75 -1.09 -6.99
CA ASP A 17 -12.45 -0.94 -6.34
C ASP A 17 -11.31 -1.02 -7.36
N ALA A 18 -11.53 -1.63 -8.54
CA ALA A 18 -10.58 -1.57 -9.66
C ALA A 18 -10.21 -0.14 -10.04
N GLY A 19 -11.12 0.83 -9.87
CA GLY A 19 -10.86 2.26 -10.09
C GLY A 19 -9.83 2.86 -9.12
N LYS A 20 -9.37 2.15 -8.10
CA LYS A 20 -8.25 2.61 -7.24
C LYS A 20 -6.89 2.19 -7.80
N VAL A 21 -6.83 1.16 -8.65
CA VAL A 21 -5.59 0.72 -9.31
C VAL A 21 -5.38 1.57 -10.55
N ARG A 22 -4.29 2.32 -10.62
CA ARG A 22 -4.05 3.29 -11.69
C ARG A 22 -2.60 3.29 -12.14
N GLU A 23 -2.42 3.60 -13.42
CA GLU A 23 -1.11 3.94 -13.97
C GLU A 23 -0.65 5.31 -13.45
N LEU A 24 0.67 5.50 -13.35
CA LEU A 24 1.23 6.73 -12.77
C LEU A 24 0.69 8.02 -13.41
N PRO A 25 0.61 8.18 -14.74
CA PRO A 25 0.10 9.42 -15.35
C PRO A 25 -1.34 9.73 -14.94
N GLU A 26 -2.20 8.71 -14.87
CA GLU A 26 -3.59 8.83 -14.47
C GLU A 26 -3.72 9.16 -12.98
N LEU A 27 -2.92 8.51 -12.14
CA LEU A 27 -2.83 8.81 -10.72
C LEU A 27 -2.45 10.27 -10.47
N LEU A 28 -1.46 10.80 -11.19
CA LEU A 28 -1.04 12.20 -11.04
C LEU A 28 -2.17 13.16 -11.40
N GLN A 29 -2.95 12.87 -12.44
CA GLN A 29 -4.15 13.65 -12.79
C GLN A 29 -5.19 13.59 -11.67
N ARG A 30 -5.39 12.43 -11.05
CA ARG A 30 -6.35 12.25 -9.96
C ARG A 30 -5.95 12.97 -8.67
N LEU A 31 -4.65 13.08 -8.42
CA LEU A 31 -4.09 13.79 -7.25
C LEU A 31 -4.07 15.31 -7.43
N ALA A 32 -4.11 15.83 -8.67
CA ALA A 32 -3.99 17.26 -8.94
C ALA A 32 -5.06 18.12 -8.24
N PRO A 33 -6.36 17.77 -8.23
CA PRO A 33 -7.37 18.53 -7.50
C PRO A 33 -7.12 18.55 -5.99
N LEU A 34 -6.71 17.42 -5.41
CA LEU A 34 -6.39 17.34 -3.98
C LEU A 34 -5.23 18.28 -3.62
N ARG A 35 -4.18 18.31 -4.45
CA ARG A 35 -3.06 19.25 -4.28
C ARG A 35 -3.50 20.70 -4.38
N ALA A 36 -4.36 21.04 -5.35
CA ALA A 36 -4.86 22.40 -5.53
C ALA A 36 -5.65 22.89 -4.30
N LEU A 37 -6.27 21.97 -3.55
CA LEU A 37 -6.96 22.24 -2.29
C LEU A 37 -6.04 22.18 -1.06
N GLY A 38 -4.73 21.95 -1.24
CA GLY A 38 -3.77 21.84 -0.14
C GLY A 38 -3.85 20.52 0.64
N GLY A 39 -4.49 19.49 0.10
CA GLY A 39 -4.60 18.17 0.75
C GLY A 39 -3.26 17.46 0.89
N ARG A 40 -3.10 16.68 1.96
CA ARG A 40 -1.90 15.92 2.29
C ARG A 40 -1.96 14.51 1.69
N ILE A 41 -1.10 14.25 0.73
CA ILE A 41 -0.88 12.93 0.13
C ILE A 41 0.10 12.14 1.00
N VAL A 42 -0.34 10.96 1.42
CA VAL A 42 0.46 9.96 2.10
C VAL A 42 0.90 8.92 1.08
N PHE A 43 2.18 8.57 1.08
CA PHE A 43 2.71 7.49 0.27
C PHE A 43 3.30 6.39 1.15
N THR A 44 3.03 5.14 0.79
CA THR A 44 3.78 3.99 1.28
C THR A 44 3.99 2.99 0.15
N ASN A 45 4.86 2.01 0.33
CA ASN A 45 5.04 0.95 -0.65
C ASN A 45 5.43 -0.37 -0.01
N GLY A 46 5.21 -1.45 -0.76
CA GLY A 46 5.64 -2.78 -0.37
C GLY A 46 5.14 -3.86 -1.30
N CYS A 47 5.46 -5.10 -0.94
CA CYS A 47 5.10 -6.29 -1.71
C CYS A 47 3.68 -6.81 -1.40
N PHE A 48 3.26 -6.77 -0.12
CA PHE A 48 1.92 -7.19 0.34
C PHE A 48 1.46 -8.55 -0.23
N ASP A 49 2.36 -9.54 -0.21
CA ASP A 49 2.14 -10.85 -0.85
C ASP A 49 0.94 -11.60 -0.25
N LEU A 50 1.02 -11.97 1.03
CA LEU A 50 -0.13 -12.47 1.79
C LEU A 50 -0.57 -11.39 2.78
N LEU A 51 -1.76 -10.84 2.56
CA LEU A 51 -2.35 -9.85 3.46
C LEU A 51 -2.70 -10.51 4.80
N HIS A 52 -2.47 -9.78 5.89
CA HIS A 52 -2.82 -10.17 7.24
C HIS A 52 -3.15 -8.93 8.07
N SER A 53 -3.64 -9.12 9.30
CA SER A 53 -4.08 -8.02 10.18
C SER A 53 -3.00 -6.96 10.41
N GLY A 54 -1.73 -7.37 10.56
CA GLY A 54 -0.60 -6.44 10.67
C GLY A 54 -0.48 -5.46 9.48
N HIS A 55 -0.68 -5.93 8.24
CA HIS A 55 -0.72 -5.05 7.06
C HIS A 55 -1.93 -4.11 7.09
N VAL A 56 -3.10 -4.61 7.49
CA VAL A 56 -4.33 -3.79 7.58
C VAL A 56 -4.14 -2.67 8.59
N ARG A 57 -3.65 -2.99 9.81
CA ARG A 57 -3.36 -1.98 10.83
C ARG A 57 -2.34 -0.96 10.33
N TYR A 58 -1.25 -1.42 9.72
CA TYR A 58 -0.22 -0.55 9.15
C TYR A 58 -0.79 0.45 8.13
N LEU A 59 -1.60 -0.02 7.17
CA LEU A 59 -2.22 0.83 6.15
C LEU A 59 -3.25 1.80 6.74
N GLN A 60 -4.00 1.37 7.75
CA GLN A 60 -4.93 2.23 8.48
C GLN A 60 -4.21 3.36 9.22
N GLU A 61 -3.11 3.06 9.91
CA GLU A 61 -2.29 4.08 10.57
C GLU A 61 -1.64 5.02 9.54
N ALA A 62 -1.19 4.49 8.39
CA ALA A 62 -0.67 5.31 7.30
C ALA A 62 -1.75 6.28 6.79
N ARG A 63 -2.98 5.79 6.55
CA ARG A 63 -4.10 6.60 6.06
C ARG A 63 -4.46 7.76 7.00
N ARG A 64 -4.25 7.61 8.30
CA ARG A 64 -4.50 8.67 9.31
C ARG A 64 -3.48 9.81 9.26
N ALA A 65 -2.38 9.65 8.52
CA ALA A 65 -1.36 10.69 8.43
C ALA A 65 -1.68 11.80 7.40
N GLY A 66 -2.77 11.68 6.64
CA GLY A 66 -3.18 12.68 5.66
C GLY A 66 -4.55 12.41 5.07
N ASP A 67 -4.82 13.00 3.92
CA ASP A 67 -6.14 13.04 3.28
C ASP A 67 -6.33 11.96 2.21
N CYS A 68 -5.23 11.45 1.65
CA CYS A 68 -5.23 10.42 0.63
C CYS A 68 -4.02 9.50 0.79
N LEU A 69 -4.23 8.19 0.86
CA LEU A 69 -3.19 7.17 0.86
C LEU A 69 -2.99 6.58 -0.54
N VAL A 70 -1.78 6.79 -1.06
CA VAL A 70 -1.26 6.15 -2.26
C VAL A 70 -0.33 5.02 -1.86
N LEU A 71 -0.61 3.82 -2.38
CA LEU A 71 0.19 2.63 -2.16
C LEU A 71 0.97 2.24 -3.43
N GLY A 72 2.30 2.32 -3.37
CA GLY A 72 3.17 1.70 -4.35
C GLY A 72 3.26 0.19 -4.15
N LEU A 73 2.77 -0.60 -5.10
CA LEU A 73 2.85 -2.05 -5.07
C LEU A 73 4.01 -2.55 -5.95
N ASN A 74 4.94 -3.30 -5.36
CA ASN A 74 6.00 -3.93 -6.15
C ASN A 74 5.39 -4.94 -7.14
N SER A 75 5.83 -4.88 -8.40
CA SER A 75 5.50 -5.86 -9.44
C SER A 75 6.03 -7.25 -9.10
N ASP A 76 5.52 -8.27 -9.77
CA ASP A 76 5.98 -9.65 -9.60
C ASP A 76 7.47 -9.79 -9.95
N ARG A 77 7.93 -9.07 -10.97
CA ARG A 77 9.35 -9.00 -11.33
C ARG A 77 10.18 -8.38 -10.21
N SER A 78 9.76 -7.22 -9.69
CA SER A 78 10.44 -6.51 -8.60
C SER A 78 10.51 -7.38 -7.33
N VAL A 79 9.41 -8.05 -6.98
CA VAL A 79 9.37 -8.97 -5.83
C VAL A 79 10.29 -10.18 -6.03
N ARG A 80 10.30 -10.80 -7.21
CA ARG A 80 11.22 -11.92 -7.53
C ARG A 80 12.67 -11.52 -7.37
N ALA A 81 13.05 -10.33 -7.83
CA ALA A 81 14.41 -9.82 -7.69
C ALA A 81 14.79 -9.60 -6.21
N LEU A 82 13.85 -9.10 -5.39
CA LEU A 82 14.09 -8.80 -3.97
C LEU A 82 14.06 -10.02 -3.05
N LYS A 83 13.20 -11.01 -3.33
CA LYS A 83 12.88 -12.12 -2.41
C LYS A 83 13.17 -13.52 -2.96
N GLY A 84 13.62 -13.61 -4.21
CA GLY A 84 13.89 -14.87 -4.91
C GLY A 84 12.71 -15.39 -5.73
N SER A 85 12.96 -16.43 -6.52
CA SER A 85 12.02 -16.96 -7.52
C SER A 85 10.73 -17.56 -6.96
N ALA A 86 10.73 -17.98 -5.69
CA ALA A 86 9.57 -18.55 -5.02
C ALA A 86 8.53 -17.50 -4.57
N ARG A 87 8.76 -16.21 -4.88
CA ARG A 87 7.90 -15.08 -4.50
C ARG A 87 7.63 -14.17 -5.70
N PRO A 88 6.48 -13.48 -5.78
CA PRO A 88 5.36 -13.55 -4.83
C PRO A 88 4.55 -14.85 -5.00
N VAL A 89 3.73 -15.18 -4.01
CA VAL A 89 2.75 -16.26 -4.09
C VAL A 89 1.53 -15.82 -4.91
N ASN A 90 1.08 -14.58 -4.70
CA ASN A 90 -0.02 -13.99 -5.45
C ASN A 90 0.51 -13.03 -6.53
N ALA A 91 -0.08 -13.10 -7.73
CA ALA A 91 0.27 -12.20 -8.83
C ALA A 91 -0.06 -10.73 -8.47
N GLU A 92 0.65 -9.79 -9.09
CA GLU A 92 0.53 -8.36 -8.81
C GLU A 92 -0.88 -7.81 -8.99
N VAL A 93 -1.61 -8.30 -9.99
CA VAL A 93 -3.00 -7.92 -10.25
C VAL A 93 -3.92 -8.34 -9.10
N ASP A 94 -3.74 -9.55 -8.58
CA ASP A 94 -4.54 -10.07 -7.46
C ASP A 94 -4.23 -9.32 -6.17
N ARG A 95 -2.94 -9.07 -5.91
CA ARG A 95 -2.49 -8.26 -4.77
C ARG A 95 -3.06 -6.84 -4.85
N ALA A 96 -2.99 -6.20 -6.01
CA ALA A 96 -3.53 -4.86 -6.23
C ALA A 96 -5.04 -4.81 -5.98
N ARG A 97 -5.79 -5.81 -6.46
CA ARG A 97 -7.23 -5.90 -6.24
C ARG A 97 -7.59 -6.04 -4.76
N VAL A 98 -6.89 -6.90 -4.03
CA VAL A 98 -7.11 -7.09 -2.59
C VAL A 98 -6.81 -5.80 -1.82
N LEU A 99 -5.72 -5.12 -2.15
CA LEU A 99 -5.32 -3.86 -1.51
C LEU A 99 -6.29 -2.72 -1.83
N ALA A 100 -6.76 -2.63 -3.07
CA ALA A 100 -7.75 -1.63 -3.50
C ALA A 100 -9.08 -1.78 -2.74
N ALA A 101 -9.49 -3.01 -2.44
CA ALA A 101 -10.70 -3.28 -1.65
C ALA A 101 -10.61 -2.83 -0.18
N LEU A 102 -9.42 -2.48 0.33
CA LEU A 102 -9.29 -1.95 1.68
C LEU A 102 -9.79 -0.50 1.73
N GLY A 103 -10.77 -0.24 2.60
CA GLY A 103 -11.35 1.11 2.74
C GLY A 103 -10.39 2.21 3.20
N CYS A 104 -9.17 1.87 3.61
CA CYS A 104 -8.12 2.84 3.97
C CYS A 104 -7.12 3.14 2.83
N VAL A 105 -7.24 2.46 1.69
CA VAL A 105 -6.37 2.66 0.51
C VAL A 105 -7.18 3.44 -0.53
N ASP A 106 -6.69 4.61 -0.92
CA ASP A 106 -7.35 5.45 -1.92
C ASP A 106 -6.84 5.15 -3.33
N HIS A 107 -5.54 4.88 -3.47
CA HIS A 107 -4.91 4.53 -4.76
C HIS A 107 -3.85 3.44 -4.63
N VAL A 108 -3.74 2.59 -5.64
CA VAL A 108 -2.67 1.61 -5.83
C VAL A 108 -1.98 1.88 -7.16
N VAL A 109 -0.65 1.94 -7.15
CA VAL A 109 0.17 2.05 -8.37
C VAL A 109 1.22 0.93 -8.36
N ILE A 110 1.25 0.13 -9.42
CA ILE A 110 2.22 -0.96 -9.56
C ILE A 110 3.52 -0.37 -10.14
N PHE A 111 4.67 -0.82 -9.65
CA PHE A 111 5.97 -0.39 -10.17
C PHE A 111 7.00 -1.52 -10.24
N ASP A 112 7.88 -1.42 -11.23
CA ASP A 112 8.88 -2.42 -11.58
C ASP A 112 10.27 -2.14 -11.00
N GLN A 113 10.55 -0.88 -10.69
CA GLN A 113 11.84 -0.41 -10.22
C GLN A 113 12.24 -1.12 -8.92
N GLU A 114 13.54 -1.22 -8.67
CA GLU A 114 14.08 -1.81 -7.45
C GLU A 114 13.68 -1.01 -6.20
N THR A 115 13.58 0.31 -6.36
CA THR A 115 13.18 1.23 -5.30
C THR A 115 12.01 2.10 -5.74
N PRO A 116 11.19 2.59 -4.79
CA PRO A 116 10.05 3.45 -5.11
C PRO A 116 10.46 4.91 -5.39
N LEU A 117 11.76 5.23 -5.54
CA LEU A 117 12.25 6.61 -5.59
C LEU A 117 11.59 7.42 -6.71
N GLU A 118 11.56 6.88 -7.93
CA GLU A 118 10.95 7.54 -9.09
C GLU A 118 9.45 7.83 -8.85
N LEU A 119 8.73 6.89 -8.23
CA LEU A 119 7.34 7.12 -7.84
C LEU A 119 7.23 8.23 -6.80
N ILE A 120 8.11 8.25 -5.79
CA ILE A 120 8.10 9.27 -4.74
C ILE A 120 8.39 10.66 -5.33
N GLU A 121 9.34 10.77 -6.26
CA GLU A 121 9.69 12.02 -6.93
C GLU A 121 8.58 12.52 -7.86
N ALA A 122 7.87 11.62 -8.53
CA ALA A 122 6.70 11.97 -9.34
C ALA A 122 5.49 12.37 -8.48
N ILE A 123 5.19 11.57 -7.44
CA ILE A 123 4.04 11.74 -6.56
C ILE A 123 4.27 12.85 -5.52
N ARG A 124 5.50 13.28 -5.25
CA ARG A 124 5.86 14.32 -4.27
C ARG A 124 4.95 14.35 -3.04
N PRO A 125 4.85 13.24 -2.27
CA PRO A 125 3.92 13.13 -1.16
C PRO A 125 4.32 14.06 -0.01
N GLN A 126 3.33 14.48 0.79
CA GLN A 126 3.55 15.27 2.00
C GLN A 126 3.98 14.37 3.18
N VAL A 127 3.61 13.10 3.14
CA VAL A 127 3.99 12.12 4.17
C VAL A 127 4.49 10.84 3.50
N LEU A 128 5.69 10.41 3.87
CA LEU A 128 6.22 9.09 3.51
C LEU A 128 6.11 8.17 4.71
N VAL A 129 5.36 7.08 4.58
CA VAL A 129 5.17 6.11 5.65
C VAL A 129 5.97 4.84 5.37
N LYS A 130 6.73 4.40 6.38
CA LYS A 130 7.49 3.14 6.38
C LYS A 130 7.28 2.39 7.68
N GLY A 131 7.51 1.08 7.63
CA GLY A 131 7.64 0.26 8.83
C GLY A 131 8.83 0.68 9.69
N ALA A 132 8.68 0.60 11.01
CA ALA A 132 9.74 0.93 11.97
C ALA A 132 10.96 -0.02 11.93
N ASP A 133 10.93 -1.07 11.11
CA ASP A 133 12.03 -2.01 10.94
C ASP A 133 13.22 -1.43 10.15
N TRP A 134 13.06 -0.26 9.53
CA TRP A 134 14.11 0.42 8.79
C TRP A 134 14.71 1.58 9.61
N PRO A 135 16.05 1.68 9.69
CA PRO A 135 16.69 2.89 10.22
C PRO A 135 16.30 4.08 9.34
N GLU A 136 16.11 5.24 9.98
CA GLU A 136 15.56 6.43 9.31
C GLU A 136 16.43 6.88 8.11
N ASP A 137 17.74 6.68 8.20
CA ASP A 137 18.71 6.99 7.15
C ASP A 137 18.69 5.98 5.98
N GLY A 138 18.06 4.81 6.16
CA GLY A 138 17.90 3.78 5.13
C GLY A 138 16.59 3.89 4.35
N ILE A 139 15.72 4.86 4.66
CA ILE A 139 14.43 5.01 3.99
C ILE A 139 14.64 5.72 2.65
N VAL A 140 14.53 4.96 1.56
CA VAL A 140 14.50 5.52 0.20
C VAL A 140 13.38 6.57 0.07
N GLY A 141 13.73 7.75 -0.45
CA GLY A 141 12.80 8.87 -0.63
C GLY A 141 12.72 9.81 0.57
N ALA A 142 13.35 9.50 1.72
CA ALA A 142 13.27 10.35 2.91
C ALA A 142 13.89 11.73 2.70
N ARG A 143 15.05 11.78 2.03
CA ARG A 143 15.75 13.04 1.72
C ARG A 143 14.91 13.90 0.79
N GLU A 144 14.35 13.29 -0.25
CA GLU A 144 13.54 13.93 -1.27
C GLU A 144 12.27 14.51 -0.63
N VAL A 145 11.55 13.70 0.16
CA VAL A 145 10.34 14.13 0.86
C VAL A 145 10.59 15.32 1.79
N ARG A 146 11.69 15.29 2.55
CA ARG A 146 12.08 16.41 3.40
C ARG A 146 12.47 17.67 2.61
N SER A 147 13.06 17.51 1.43
CA SER A 147 13.52 18.65 0.60
C SER A 147 12.40 19.58 0.15
N TRP A 148 11.16 19.08 0.08
CA TRP A 148 9.96 19.88 -0.22
C TRP A 148 9.05 20.09 1.00
N GLY A 149 9.57 19.92 2.22
CA GLY A 149 8.84 20.18 3.46
C GLY A 149 7.87 19.06 3.87
N GLY A 150 7.96 17.88 3.26
CA GLY A 150 7.24 16.69 3.71
C GLY A 150 7.87 16.04 4.94
N GLU A 151 7.15 15.09 5.53
CA GLU A 151 7.58 14.36 6.73
C GLU A 151 7.70 12.85 6.45
N VAL A 152 8.57 12.17 7.20
CA VAL A 152 8.72 10.72 7.16
C VAL A 152 8.17 10.15 8.47
N ARG A 153 7.19 9.26 8.38
CA ARG A 153 6.60 8.57 9.54
C ARG A 153 7.00 7.10 9.56
N ARG A 154 7.42 6.65 10.73
CA ARG A 154 7.75 5.26 11.01
C ARG A 154 6.64 4.65 11.85
N ILE A 155 5.99 3.62 11.34
CA ILE A 155 4.88 2.92 12.02
C ILE A 155 5.41 1.55 12.47
N PRO A 156 5.31 1.19 13.77
CA PRO A 156 5.72 -0.12 14.24
C PRO A 156 4.95 -1.23 13.52
N PHE A 157 5.66 -2.22 13.00
CA PHE A 157 5.02 -3.46 12.54
C PHE A 157 4.71 -4.35 13.75
N GLU A 158 3.50 -4.90 13.80
CA GLU A 158 3.20 -6.02 14.70
C GLU A 158 4.00 -7.23 14.23
N ARG A 159 5.04 -7.61 14.99
CA ARG A 159 5.98 -8.67 14.62
C ARG A 159 5.41 -10.08 14.73
N ASP A 160 4.23 -10.23 15.33
CA ASP A 160 3.63 -11.53 15.63
C ASP A 160 3.00 -12.20 14.39
N ILE A 161 2.83 -11.46 13.28
CA ILE A 161 2.21 -11.97 12.06
C ILE A 161 3.00 -11.47 10.83
N SER A 162 3.58 -12.41 10.09
CA SER A 162 4.23 -12.14 8.80
C SER A 162 3.84 -13.17 7.76
N THR A 163 3.90 -12.80 6.48
CA THR A 163 3.72 -13.73 5.36
C THR A 163 4.62 -14.96 5.45
N THR A 164 5.88 -14.78 5.89
CA THR A 164 6.82 -15.90 6.07
C THR A 164 6.36 -16.84 7.19
N ALA A 165 5.92 -16.30 8.33
CA ALA A 165 5.42 -17.11 9.44
C ALA A 165 4.15 -17.89 9.07
N ILE A 166 3.25 -17.27 8.29
CA ILE A 166 2.04 -17.95 7.78
C ILE A 166 2.44 -19.14 6.89
N LEU A 167 3.39 -18.95 5.98
CA LEU A 167 3.81 -20.03 5.07
C LEU A 167 4.58 -21.14 5.77
N GLN A 168 5.40 -20.80 6.78
CA GLN A 168 6.03 -21.81 7.64
C GLN A 168 4.98 -22.67 8.36
N ARG A 169 3.92 -22.06 8.91
CA ARG A 169 2.81 -22.80 9.55
C ARG A 169 2.03 -23.70 8.58
N ILE A 170 1.98 -23.35 7.29
CA ILE A 170 1.34 -24.22 6.27
C ILE A 170 2.24 -25.41 5.93
N GLN A 171 3.56 -25.21 5.91
CA GLN A 171 4.54 -26.24 5.55
C GLN A 171 4.86 -27.20 6.70
N THR A 172 4.68 -26.76 7.96
CA THR A 172 4.83 -27.60 9.14
C THR A 172 3.45 -27.96 9.66
N PRO A 173 2.94 -29.18 9.41
CA PRO A 173 1.66 -29.62 9.97
C PRO A 173 1.75 -29.52 11.51
N ALA A 174 0.69 -29.01 12.12
CA ALA A 174 0.56 -29.08 13.57
C ALA A 174 0.39 -30.55 13.96
N ASP A 175 1.28 -31.05 14.82
CA ASP A 175 1.14 -32.35 15.47
C ASP A 175 -0.15 -32.43 16.30
#